data_AF-A0AAP8GZS8-F1
#
_entry.id   AF-A0AAP8GZS8-F1
#
_cell.length_a   1.000
_cell.length_b   1.000
_cell.length_c   1.000
_cell.angle_alpha   90.00
_cell.angle_beta   90.00
_cell.angle_gamma   90.00
#
_symmetry.space_group_name_H-M   'P 1'
#
loop_
_entity.id
_entity.type
_entity.pdbx_description
1 polymer ?
#
loop_
_entity_poly.entity_id
_entity_poly.type
_entity_poly.pdbx_seq_one_letter_code
_entity_poly.pdbx_strand_id
1 'polypeptide(L)' 'MLLDKSLHRVLLNPKVFQQATSERHLIYLVNQYLKIGYKNYRLLRVEDGFAICKREDE' A
#
# COMPACT_ATOMS: atom_id res chain seq x y z
N MET A 1 19.72 11.77 3.22
CA MET A 1 18.46 11.17 2.73
C MET A 1 17.31 11.98 3.33
N LEU A 2 16.62 12.79 2.51
CA LEU A 2 15.37 13.43 2.94
C LEU A 2 14.32 12.32 3.01
N LEU A 3 13.95 11.90 4.21
CA LEU A 3 12.72 11.16 4.42
C LEU A 3 11.58 12.15 4.14
N ASP A 4 10.99 12.05 2.97
CA ASP A 4 9.76 12.76 2.65
C ASP A 4 8.70 12.31 3.68
N LYS A 5 8.40 13.19 4.64
CA LYS A 5 7.53 12.89 5.78
C LYS A 5 6.10 12.57 5.36
N SER A 6 5.73 12.87 4.11
CA SER A 6 4.41 12.56 3.54
C SER A 6 4.27 11.11 3.06
N LEU A 7 5.39 10.35 3.02
CA LEU A 7 5.37 8.94 2.64
C LEU A 7 5.14 8.04 3.85
N HIS A 8 4.06 7.28 3.79
CA HIS A 8 3.69 6.31 4.81
C HIS A 8 3.95 4.90 4.33
N ARG A 9 4.53 4.08 5.20
CA ARG A 9 4.73 2.64 4.98
C ARG A 9 3.67 1.85 5.72
N VAL A 10 2.81 1.17 4.97
CA VAL A 10 1.77 0.31 5.53
C VAL A 10 2.20 -1.14 5.37
N LEU A 11 2.35 -1.86 6.49
CA LEU A 11 2.67 -3.29 6.46
C LEU A 11 1.49 -4.06 5.89
N LEU A 12 1.74 -4.84 4.82
CA LEU A 12 0.69 -5.63 4.17
C LEU A 12 0.56 -6.99 4.85
N ASN A 13 -0.68 -7.49 4.92
CA ASN A 13 -0.93 -8.83 5.38
C ASN A 13 -0.30 -9.84 4.40
N PRO A 14 0.51 -10.81 4.85
CA PRO A 14 1.13 -11.82 3.98
C PRO A 14 0.16 -12.55 3.06
N LYS A 15 -1.11 -12.70 3.48
CA LYS A 15 -2.17 -13.31 2.67
C LYS A 15 -2.42 -12.57 1.35
N VAL A 16 -2.19 -11.25 1.31
CA VAL A 16 -2.35 -10.43 0.09
C VAL A 16 -1.37 -10.89 -1.00
N PHE A 17 -0.13 -11.20 -0.62
CA PHE A 17 0.88 -11.69 -1.55
C PHE A 17 0.62 -13.13 -1.98
N GLN A 18 0.12 -13.97 -1.07
CA GLN A 18 -0.22 -15.36 -1.38
C GLN A 18 -1.41 -15.48 -2.34
N GLN A 19 -2.36 -14.53 -2.29
CA GLN A 19 -3.53 -14.49 -3.16
C GLN A 19 -3.25 -13.87 -4.53
N ALA A 20 -2.18 -13.06 -4.64
CA ALA A 20 -1.85 -12.38 -5.88
C ALA A 20 -1.34 -13.38 -6.93
N THR A 21 -1.98 -13.36 -8.10
CA THR A 21 -1.64 -14.21 -9.26
C THR A 21 -0.82 -13.45 -10.30
N SER A 22 -0.74 -12.13 -10.16
CA SER A 22 0.01 -11.22 -11.03
C SER A 22 0.25 -9.92 -10.29
N GLU A 23 1.15 -9.08 -10.80
CA GLU A 23 1.41 -7.75 -10.24
C GLU A 23 0.16 -6.87 -10.26
N ARG A 24 -0.62 -6.89 -11.36
CA ARG A 24 -1.90 -6.15 -11.44
C ARG A 24 -2.89 -6.61 -10.38
N HIS A 25 -2.96 -7.93 -10.15
CA HIS A 25 -3.83 -8.49 -9.11
C HIS A 25 -3.34 -8.11 -7.71
N LEU A 26 -2.02 -8.10 -7.47
CA LEU A 26 -1.44 -7.61 -6.21
C LEU A 26 -1.85 -6.17 -5.93
N ILE A 27 -1.66 -5.27 -6.90
CA ILE A 27 -2.04 -3.86 -6.78
C ILE A 27 -3.54 -3.72 -6.49
N TYR A 28 -4.39 -4.51 -7.14
CA TYR A 28 -5.82 -4.53 -6.85
C TYR A 28 -6.11 -4.93 -5.41
N LEU A 29 -5.53 -6.03 -4.91
CA LEU A 29 -5.73 -6.51 -3.54
C LEU A 29 -5.22 -5.51 -2.49
N VAL A 30 -4.06 -4.90 -2.74
CA VAL A 30 -3.50 -3.86 -1.86
C VAL A 30 -4.42 -2.64 -1.81
N ASN A 31 -4.99 -2.20 -2.93
CA ASN A 31 -5.95 -1.10 -2.93
C ASN A 31 -7.23 -1.45 -2.14
N GLN A 32 -7.74 -2.69 -2.23
CA GLN A 32 -8.87 -3.13 -1.41
C GLN A 32 -8.52 -3.13 0.09
N TYR A 33 -7.33 -3.61 0.44
CA TYR A 33 -6.82 -3.61 1.81
C TYR A 33 -6.75 -2.19 2.39
N LEU A 34 -6.18 -1.25 1.63
CA LEU A 34 -6.08 0.15 2.03
C LEU A 34 -7.46 0.81 2.18
N LYS A 35 -8.39 0.54 1.27
CA LYS A 35 -9.74 1.11 1.31
C LYS A 35 -10.51 0.79 2.61
N ILE A 36 -10.24 -0.37 3.20
CA ILE A 36 -10.93 -0.81 4.43
C ILE A 36 -10.36 -0.13 5.67
N GLY A 37 -9.03 -0.07 5.80
CA GLY A 37 -8.36 0.36 7.05
C GLY A 37 -7.69 1.73 7.02
N TYR A 38 -7.44 2.29 5.83
CA TYR A 38 -6.56 3.43 5.61
C TYR A 38 -7.26 4.47 4.72
N LYS A 39 -8.29 5.12 5.27
CA LYS A 39 -8.98 6.22 4.59
C LYS A 39 -7.99 7.34 4.27
N ASN A 40 -8.09 7.93 3.08
CA ASN A 40 -7.22 8.99 2.56
C ASN A 40 -5.78 8.58 2.23
N TYR A 41 -5.45 7.28 2.25
CA TYR A 41 -4.16 6.79 1.80
C TYR A 41 -4.24 6.41 0.33
N ARG A 42 -3.44 7.08 -0.50
CA ARG A 42 -3.24 6.74 -1.90
C ARG A 42 -2.01 5.88 -2.06
N LEU A 43 -2.17 4.69 -2.64
CA LEU A 43 -1.07 3.80 -2.98
C LEU A 43 -0.19 4.45 -4.06
N LEU A 44 1.12 4.49 -3.82
CA LEU A 44 2.14 4.89 -4.80
C LEU A 44 2.82 3.67 -5.40
N ARG A 45 3.27 2.74 -4.56
CA ARG A 45 3.93 1.50 -4.97
C ARG A 45 3.91 0.46 -3.85
N VAL A 46 4.24 -0.78 -4.19
CA VAL A 46 4.45 -1.87 -3.23
C VAL A 46 5.93 -2.22 -3.24
N GLU A 47 6.54 -2.30 -2.06
CA GLU A 47 7.99 -2.48 -1.90
C GLU A 47 8.26 -3.28 -0.61
N ASP A 48 9.01 -4.38 -0.71
CA ASP A 48 9.47 -5.21 0.42
C ASP A 48 8.38 -5.61 1.45
N GLY A 49 7.17 -5.93 0.99
CA GLY A 49 6.06 -6.29 1.88
C GLY A 49 5.25 -5.10 2.41
N PHE A 50 5.57 -3.89 1.98
CA PHE A 50 4.89 -2.66 2.37
C PHE A 50 4.14 -2.03 1.19
N ALA A 51 2.99 -1.43 1.48
CA ALA A 51 2.40 -0.42 0.62
C ALA A 51 3.00 0.93 0.99
N ILE A 52 3.64 1.57 0.01
CA ILE A 52 4.12 2.94 0.12
C ILE A 52 2.98 3.85 -0.33
N CYS A 53 2.49 4.67 0.58
CA CYS A 53 1.32 5.51 0.37
C CYS A 53 1.64 6.98 0.63
N LYS A 54 0.84 7.86 0.02
CA LYS A 54 0.74 9.25 0.42
C LYS A 54 -0.62 9.48 1.08
N ARG A 55 -0.63 10.26 2.15
CA ARG A 55 -1.87 10.78 2.74
C ARG A 55 -2.34 12.00 1.96
N GLU A 56 -3.59 11.98 1.51
CA GLU A 56 -4.19 13.10 0.77
C GLU A 56 -4.83 14.16 1.70
N ASP A 57 -4.79 13.93 3.01
CA ASP A 57 -5.29 14.83 4.05
C ASP A 57 -4.20 15.70 4.72
N GLU A 58 -2.95 15.62 4.25
CA GLU A 58 -1.81 16.45 4.68
C GLU A 58 -1.39 17.49 3.63
#